data_AF-A0A2S6GNV1-F1
#
_entry.id   AF-A0A2S6GNV1-F1
#
_cell.length_a   1.000
_cell.length_b   1.000
_cell.length_c   1.000
_cell.angle_alpha   90.00
_cell.angle_beta   90.00
_cell.angle_gamma   90.00
#
_symmetry.space_group_name_H-M   'P 1'
#
loop_
_entity.id
_entity.type
_entity.pdbx_description
1 polymer ?
#
loop_
_entity_poly.entity_id
_entity_poly.type
_entity_poly.pdbx_seq_one_letter_code
_entity_poly.pdbx_strand_id
1 'polypeptide(L)'
;MQVFVSHAPSDRDAAAALRADLAQLGRQVALDRGEPNGARWWETVLQRVQRCDVFVLVASPAAMRSPGCVATAKYAASLDRPVLVISAADVALPAELASAPVFTPGGLSITERIPQLRGVLLKLPAAPPLPEPLPPQPVVPYIEQLRERLEEPELAPEESRELLRQLRLRLRDEGERAAAWSLLVRMRTRPDLPAPVATEIEKVLAPGWQPDPERRVEKRYWDGMAWTTLVRHEGREFSERRVPPPEATWSGESAPAKPGRSRAAQTATPRPAAAPKPQRDPGSAPDRGRMLLIGGVSVVVVGAAVAAFTLVGGKSTSDPTSAARAFVDAVNVSDVDALGDVTCERDRARASTLFLGVQLTLERVDDAADPPTFTVLASDPGGLGGDRRTYSLVKESGSWLVCRG
;
A
#
# COMPACT_ATOMS: atom_id res chain seq x y z
N MET A 1 20.41 13.96 -29.88
CA MET A 1 20.24 12.67 -29.20
C MET A 1 19.92 12.85 -27.72
N GLN A 2 18.68 13.28 -27.47
CA GLN A 2 17.99 13.17 -26.20
C GLN A 2 17.42 11.75 -26.05
N VAL A 3 17.56 11.17 -24.86
CA VAL A 3 17.10 9.82 -24.54
C VAL A 3 16.12 9.93 -23.39
N PHE A 4 14.92 9.36 -23.55
CA PHE A 4 13.95 9.25 -22.46
C PHE A 4 13.87 7.81 -21.98
N VAL A 5 14.03 7.57 -20.68
CA VAL A 5 14.05 6.23 -20.06
C VAL A 5 12.82 6.06 -19.18
N SER A 6 11.86 5.22 -19.57
CA SER A 6 10.75 4.80 -18.71
C SER A 6 11.09 3.50 -17.96
N HIS A 7 10.79 3.49 -16.65
CA HIS A 7 11.12 2.41 -15.73
C HIS A 7 10.14 2.42 -14.55
N ALA A 8 9.94 1.29 -13.86
CA ALA A 8 9.15 1.30 -12.62
C ALA A 8 9.95 1.87 -11.44
N PRO A 9 9.30 2.33 -10.34
CA PRO A 9 10.01 2.82 -9.16
C PRO A 9 11.02 1.82 -8.56
N SER A 10 10.75 0.51 -8.66
CA SER A 10 11.67 -0.58 -8.27
C SER A 10 12.96 -0.64 -9.08
N ASP A 11 12.96 -0.05 -10.28
CA ASP A 11 14.02 -0.21 -11.28
C ASP A 11 14.96 1.01 -11.27
N ARG A 12 14.80 1.91 -10.29
CA ARG A 12 15.47 3.21 -10.17
C ARG A 12 16.99 3.11 -10.26
N ASP A 13 17.60 2.12 -9.62
CA ASP A 13 19.07 1.95 -9.63
C ASP A 13 19.58 1.43 -10.98
N ALA A 14 18.84 0.52 -11.62
CA ALA A 14 19.15 0.06 -12.97
C ALA A 14 19.04 1.21 -13.99
N ALA A 15 18.00 2.04 -13.88
CA ALA A 15 17.83 3.24 -14.69
C ALA A 15 18.89 4.32 -14.40
N ALA A 16 19.32 4.47 -13.14
CA ALA A 16 20.37 5.40 -12.74
C ALA A 16 21.76 4.97 -13.25
N ALA A 17 22.06 3.67 -13.23
CA ALA A 17 23.28 3.09 -13.80
C ALA A 17 23.29 3.23 -15.34
N LEU A 18 22.19 2.87 -16.00
CA LEU A 18 22.00 3.05 -17.43
C LEU A 18 22.16 4.53 -17.85
N ARG A 19 21.61 5.46 -17.07
CA ARG A 19 21.80 6.91 -17.27
C ARG A 19 23.28 7.29 -17.21
N ALA A 20 24.07 6.72 -16.28
CA ALA A 20 25.49 6.99 -16.17
C ALA A 20 26.30 6.41 -17.36
N ASP A 21 25.93 5.23 -17.86
CA ASP A 21 26.53 4.65 -19.07
C ASP A 21 26.21 5.51 -20.32
N LEU A 22 24.95 5.91 -20.47
CA LEU A 22 24.48 6.76 -21.57
C LEU A 22 25.12 8.17 -21.52
N ALA A 23 25.33 8.73 -20.33
CA ALA A 23 26.02 10.00 -20.15
C ALA A 23 27.51 9.92 -20.57
N GLN A 24 28.20 8.81 -20.26
CA GLN A 24 29.56 8.54 -20.76
C GLN A 24 29.61 8.41 -22.29
N LEU A 25 28.51 8.03 -22.93
CA LEU A 25 28.34 8.03 -24.39
C LEU A 25 27.88 9.40 -24.95
N GLY A 26 27.97 10.47 -24.15
CA GLY A 26 27.63 11.84 -24.56
C GLY A 26 26.15 12.05 -24.86
N ARG A 27 25.25 11.28 -24.22
CA ARG A 27 23.80 11.39 -24.44
C ARG A 27 23.14 12.26 -23.37
N GLN A 28 22.15 13.06 -23.77
CA GLN A 28 21.31 13.83 -22.84
C GLN A 28 20.18 12.91 -22.38
N VAL A 29 20.14 12.53 -21.10
CA VAL A 29 19.22 11.50 -20.59
C VAL A 29 18.21 12.07 -19.61
N ALA A 30 16.94 11.94 -19.93
CA ALA A 30 15.83 12.18 -19.02
C ALA A 30 15.31 10.83 -18.49
N LEU A 31 15.19 10.70 -17.16
CA LEU A 31 14.45 9.59 -16.55
C LEU A 31 12.98 9.99 -16.39
N ASP A 32 12.10 9.05 -16.69
CA ASP A 32 10.76 8.97 -16.10
C ASP A 32 10.95 8.75 -14.59
N ARG A 33 10.53 9.68 -13.73
CA ARG A 33 10.91 9.59 -12.30
C ARG A 33 10.13 8.51 -11.53
N GLY A 34 9.08 7.94 -12.13
CA GLY A 34 8.20 6.95 -11.51
C GLY A 34 7.26 7.53 -10.44
N GLU A 35 7.50 8.78 -10.05
CA GLU A 35 6.72 9.64 -9.17
C GLU A 35 6.11 10.77 -10.06
N PRO A 36 4.84 11.19 -9.88
CA PRO A 36 4.16 12.14 -10.77
C PRO A 36 3.57 13.41 -10.11
N ASN A 37 4.13 14.56 -10.47
CA ASN A 37 3.82 15.88 -9.87
C ASN A 37 2.50 16.46 -10.41
N GLY A 38 1.37 15.92 -9.93
CA GLY A 38 0.02 16.40 -10.23
C GLY A 38 -0.39 16.30 -11.71
N ALA A 39 -1.51 16.94 -12.08
CA ALA A 39 -2.19 16.71 -13.36
C ALA A 39 -1.31 16.92 -14.61
N ARG A 40 -0.47 17.97 -14.62
CA ARG A 40 0.39 18.34 -15.77
C ARG A 40 1.67 17.51 -15.90
N TRP A 41 2.01 16.67 -14.92
CA TRP A 41 3.18 15.79 -15.05
C TRP A 41 3.03 14.85 -16.24
N TRP A 42 1.83 14.36 -16.55
CA TRP A 42 1.64 13.39 -17.63
C TRP A 42 1.83 14.03 -19.00
N GLU A 43 1.28 15.22 -19.21
CA GLU A 43 1.57 16.07 -20.38
C GLU A 43 3.09 16.29 -20.52
N THR A 44 3.80 16.50 -19.40
CA THR A 44 5.25 16.70 -19.37
C THR A 44 6.02 15.43 -19.75
N VAL A 45 5.56 14.25 -19.35
CA VAL A 45 6.13 12.96 -19.77
C VAL A 45 5.87 12.71 -21.25
N LEU A 46 4.64 12.90 -21.73
CA LEU A 46 4.30 12.73 -23.15
C LEU A 46 5.07 13.71 -24.04
N GLN A 47 5.29 14.95 -23.60
CA GLN A 47 6.19 15.90 -24.29
C GLN A 47 7.66 15.43 -24.32
N ARG A 48 8.14 14.73 -23.30
CA ARG A 48 9.51 14.14 -23.30
C ARG A 48 9.60 12.96 -24.25
N VAL A 49 8.55 12.14 -24.36
CA VAL A 49 8.45 11.06 -25.36
C VAL A 49 8.38 11.62 -26.78
N GLN A 50 7.62 12.69 -27.03
CA GLN A 50 7.59 13.38 -28.32
C GLN A 50 8.95 13.98 -28.71
N ARG A 51 9.71 14.53 -27.74
CA ARG A 51 11.00 15.20 -27.98
C ARG A 51 12.22 14.29 -27.95
N CYS A 52 12.11 13.02 -27.54
CA CYS A 52 13.28 12.14 -27.50
C CYS A 52 13.69 11.66 -28.91
N ASP A 53 15.00 11.55 -29.11
CA ASP A 53 15.59 10.90 -30.29
C ASP A 53 15.64 9.36 -30.11
N VAL A 54 15.61 8.87 -28.87
CA VAL A 54 15.48 7.46 -28.51
C VAL A 54 14.61 7.32 -27.26
N PHE A 55 13.60 6.46 -27.32
CA PHE A 55 12.85 6.00 -26.16
C PHE A 55 13.48 4.71 -25.61
N VAL A 56 13.59 4.59 -24.30
CA VAL A 56 14.18 3.42 -23.65
C VAL A 56 13.22 2.89 -22.59
N LEU A 57 12.94 1.59 -22.64
CA LEU A 57 12.14 0.88 -21.65
C LEU A 57 13.05 -0.01 -20.81
N VAL A 58 13.07 0.17 -19.49
CA VAL A 58 13.60 -0.84 -18.58
C VAL A 58 12.54 -1.92 -18.40
N ALA A 59 12.73 -3.07 -19.05
CA ALA A 59 11.79 -4.17 -19.05
C ALA A 59 11.97 -5.04 -17.80
N SER A 60 11.14 -4.75 -16.79
CA SER A 60 10.99 -5.53 -15.56
C SER A 60 9.54 -6.01 -15.39
N PRO A 61 9.26 -6.98 -14.50
CA PRO A 61 7.89 -7.37 -14.17
C PRO A 61 7.08 -6.23 -13.52
N ALA A 62 7.75 -5.25 -12.90
CA ALA A 62 7.11 -4.07 -12.35
C ALA A 62 6.76 -3.05 -13.44
N ALA A 63 7.64 -2.83 -14.42
CA ALA A 63 7.38 -1.96 -15.56
C ALA A 63 6.21 -2.49 -16.42
N MET A 64 6.12 -3.81 -16.63
CA MET A 64 5.00 -4.42 -17.37
C MET A 64 3.67 -4.43 -16.58
N ARG A 65 3.69 -4.19 -15.27
CA ARG A 65 2.50 -3.92 -14.45
C ARG A 65 2.19 -2.43 -14.28
N SER A 66 3.10 -1.53 -14.67
CA SER A 66 2.91 -0.09 -14.57
C SER A 66 2.10 0.42 -15.78
N PRO A 67 0.86 0.93 -15.58
CA PRO A 67 0.07 1.48 -16.69
C PRO A 67 0.80 2.63 -17.38
N GLY A 68 1.61 3.39 -16.64
CA GLY A 68 2.42 4.47 -17.19
C GLY A 68 3.53 3.97 -18.11
N CYS A 69 4.34 2.99 -17.68
CA CYS A 69 5.43 2.47 -18.51
C CYS A 69 4.92 1.75 -19.77
N VAL A 70 3.78 1.05 -19.68
CA VAL A 70 3.13 0.43 -20.84
C VAL A 70 2.55 1.49 -21.78
N ALA A 71 1.94 2.55 -21.26
CA ALA A 71 1.39 3.64 -22.07
C ALA A 71 2.48 4.49 -22.74
N THR A 72 3.56 4.85 -22.05
CA THR A 72 4.69 5.58 -22.66
C THR A 72 5.36 4.75 -23.74
N ALA A 73 5.57 3.45 -23.51
CA ALA A 73 6.15 2.55 -24.50
C ALA A 73 5.30 2.43 -25.77
N LYS A 74 3.98 2.19 -25.64
CA LYS A 74 3.05 2.16 -26.78
C LYS A 74 2.99 3.51 -27.50
N TYR A 75 2.99 4.62 -26.75
CA TYR A 75 2.93 5.95 -27.34
C TYR A 75 4.22 6.31 -28.10
N ALA A 76 5.38 5.96 -27.55
CA ALA A 76 6.67 6.12 -28.23
C ALA A 76 6.70 5.38 -29.57
N ALA A 77 6.22 4.13 -29.60
CA ALA A 77 6.08 3.36 -30.84
C ALA A 77 5.09 4.03 -31.82
N SER A 78 3.95 4.55 -31.35
CA SER A 78 2.98 5.26 -32.22
C SER A 78 3.48 6.61 -32.77
N LEU A 79 4.55 7.17 -32.18
CA LEU A 79 5.23 8.40 -32.62
C LEU A 79 6.48 8.11 -33.47
N ASP A 80 6.67 6.85 -33.89
CA ASP A 80 7.85 6.35 -34.59
C ASP A 80 9.17 6.69 -33.86
N ARG A 81 9.15 6.83 -32.53
CA ARG A 81 10.38 7.04 -31.75
C ARG A 81 11.19 5.74 -31.77
N PRO A 82 12.50 5.76 -32.08
CA PRO A 82 13.34 4.57 -31.96
C PRO A 82 13.31 4.03 -30.53
N VAL A 83 12.78 2.80 -30.35
CA VAL A 83 12.69 2.14 -29.04
C VAL A 83 13.90 1.23 -28.83
N LEU A 84 14.51 1.32 -27.64
CA LEU A 84 15.47 0.36 -27.11
C LEU A 84 14.91 -0.28 -25.83
N VAL A 85 14.91 -1.60 -25.74
CA VAL A 85 14.50 -2.32 -24.53
C VAL A 85 15.74 -2.74 -23.75
N ILE A 86 15.73 -2.50 -22.44
CA ILE A 86 16.77 -2.93 -21.51
C ILE A 86 16.19 -4.06 -20.66
N SER A 87 16.62 -5.31 -20.88
CA SER A 87 16.10 -6.45 -20.12
C SER A 87 16.66 -6.44 -18.70
N ALA A 88 15.79 -6.18 -17.73
CA ALA A 88 16.07 -6.39 -16.30
C ALA A 88 15.59 -7.78 -15.84
N ALA A 89 14.58 -8.34 -16.50
CA ALA A 89 14.20 -9.75 -16.44
C ALA A 89 13.62 -10.20 -17.79
N ASP A 90 13.35 -11.50 -17.92
CA ASP A 90 12.53 -12.03 -19.01
C ASP A 90 11.05 -11.70 -18.75
N VAL A 91 10.44 -10.95 -19.68
CA VAL A 91 9.05 -10.48 -19.60
C VAL A 91 8.44 -10.34 -20.98
N ALA A 92 7.14 -10.66 -21.10
CA ALA A 92 6.38 -10.38 -22.32
C ALA A 92 6.25 -8.87 -22.54
N LEU A 93 6.77 -8.38 -23.67
CA LEU A 93 6.67 -6.99 -24.09
C LEU A 93 5.31 -6.70 -24.76
N PRO A 94 4.87 -5.43 -24.81
CA PRO A 94 3.76 -5.03 -25.68
C PRO A 94 4.04 -5.40 -27.14
N ALA A 95 3.01 -5.79 -27.90
CA ALA A 95 3.16 -6.20 -29.30
C ALA A 95 3.77 -5.10 -30.18
N GLU A 96 3.52 -3.83 -29.83
CA GLU A 96 4.08 -2.64 -30.47
C GLU A 96 5.61 -2.52 -30.31
N LEU A 97 6.20 -3.27 -29.37
CA LEU A 97 7.64 -3.34 -29.09
C LEU A 97 8.28 -4.66 -29.53
N ALA A 98 7.54 -5.57 -30.18
CA ALA A 98 8.04 -6.92 -30.52
C ALA A 98 9.24 -6.92 -31.49
N SER A 99 9.45 -5.84 -32.25
CA SER A 99 10.60 -5.63 -33.14
C SER A 99 11.69 -4.73 -32.55
N ALA A 100 11.52 -4.20 -31.33
CA ALA A 100 12.50 -3.32 -30.70
C ALA A 100 13.76 -4.11 -30.28
N PRO A 101 14.97 -3.61 -30.54
CA PRO A 101 16.19 -4.24 -30.08
C PRO A 101 16.22 -4.33 -28.55
N VAL A 102 16.56 -5.51 -28.04
CA VAL A 102 16.76 -5.77 -26.61
C VAL A 102 18.25 -5.77 -26.30
N PHE A 103 18.65 -5.05 -25.25
CA PHE A 103 19.98 -5.09 -24.65
C PHE A 103 19.88 -5.65 -23.23
N THR A 104 20.67 -6.67 -22.93
CA THR A 104 20.66 -7.35 -21.61
C THR A 104 21.96 -7.02 -20.87
N PRO A 105 21.96 -6.05 -19.94
CA PRO A 105 23.16 -5.66 -19.19
C PRO A 105 23.59 -6.67 -18.11
N GLY A 106 22.78 -7.69 -17.83
CA GLY A 106 23.03 -8.67 -16.77
C GLY A 106 24.35 -9.41 -16.95
N GLY A 107 25.19 -9.40 -15.91
CA GLY A 107 26.50 -10.06 -15.89
C GLY A 107 27.64 -9.31 -16.57
N LEU A 108 27.38 -8.21 -17.30
CA LEU A 108 28.43 -7.44 -18.00
C LEU A 108 29.19 -6.48 -17.06
N SER A 109 30.52 -6.47 -17.16
CA SER A 109 31.34 -5.41 -16.57
C SER A 109 31.08 -4.07 -17.27
N ILE A 110 31.36 -2.94 -16.59
CA ILE A 110 31.20 -1.60 -17.19
C ILE A 110 32.02 -1.43 -18.49
N THR A 111 33.20 -2.06 -18.53
CA THR A 111 34.12 -2.12 -19.69
C THR A 111 33.56 -2.87 -20.90
N GLU A 112 32.62 -3.79 -20.71
CA GLU A 112 31.93 -4.50 -21.80
C GLU A 112 30.59 -3.82 -22.13
N ARG A 113 29.85 -3.43 -21.08
CA ARG A 113 28.50 -2.87 -21.15
C ARG A 113 28.45 -1.57 -21.95
N ILE A 114 29.40 -0.66 -21.74
CA ILE A 114 29.43 0.64 -22.45
C ILE A 114 29.73 0.49 -23.95
N PRO A 115 30.76 -0.26 -24.40
CA PRO A 115 30.98 -0.52 -25.83
C PRO A 115 29.82 -1.26 -26.51
N GLN A 116 29.20 -2.23 -25.84
CA GLN A 116 28.05 -2.95 -26.38
C GLN A 116 26.82 -2.04 -26.50
N LEU A 117 26.48 -1.27 -25.45
CA LEU A 117 25.40 -0.29 -25.48
C LEU A 117 25.62 0.74 -26.60
N ARG A 118 26.84 1.24 -26.78
CA ARG A 118 27.20 2.09 -27.93
C ARG A 118 26.94 1.40 -29.26
N GLY A 119 27.29 0.13 -29.39
CA GLY A 119 27.07 -0.69 -30.59
C GLY A 119 25.59 -0.94 -30.90
N VAL A 120 24.71 -0.99 -29.88
CA VAL A 120 23.25 -1.05 -30.08
C VAL A 120 22.69 0.31 -30.46
N LEU A 121 23.08 1.39 -29.76
CA LEU A 121 22.61 2.75 -30.05
C LEU A 121 22.99 3.25 -31.45
N LEU A 122 24.13 2.81 -32.00
CA LEU A 122 24.55 3.12 -33.38
C LEU A 122 23.79 2.33 -34.46
N LYS A 123 22.99 1.33 -34.08
CA LYS A 123 22.12 0.56 -34.99
C LYS A 123 20.66 1.01 -34.96
N LEU A 124 20.28 1.86 -34.00
CA LEU A 124 18.95 2.46 -33.99
C LEU A 124 18.79 3.39 -35.21
N PRO A 125 17.61 3.44 -35.85
CA PRO A 125 17.33 4.46 -36.85
C PRO A 125 17.38 5.86 -36.22
N ALA A 126 17.69 6.87 -37.02
CA ALA A 126 17.48 8.25 -36.60
C ALA A 126 15.97 8.49 -36.37
N ALA A 127 15.62 9.27 -35.34
CA ALA A 127 14.22 9.59 -35.09
C ALA A 127 13.63 10.40 -36.25
N PRO A 128 12.49 9.99 -36.82
CA PRO A 128 11.80 10.76 -37.86
C PRO A 128 11.21 12.06 -37.27
N PRO A 129 10.74 12.99 -38.12
CA PRO A 129 9.78 14.01 -37.69
C PRO A 129 8.58 13.36 -36.99
N LEU A 130 7.86 14.13 -36.18
CA LEU A 130 6.64 13.63 -35.54
C LEU A 130 5.53 13.46 -36.60
N PRO A 131 4.68 12.41 -36.50
CA PRO A 131 3.55 12.23 -37.40
C PRO A 131 2.53 13.36 -37.27
N GLU A 132 1.95 13.77 -38.41
CA GLU A 132 0.88 14.75 -38.49
C GLU A 132 -0.41 14.11 -39.06
N PRO A 133 -1.55 14.16 -38.35
CA PRO A 133 -1.72 14.64 -36.98
C PRO A 133 -1.05 13.72 -35.95
N LEU A 134 -0.73 14.26 -34.76
CA LEU A 134 -0.21 13.46 -33.66
C LEU A 134 -1.20 12.36 -33.23
N PRO A 135 -0.73 11.13 -32.97
CA PRO A 135 -1.52 10.07 -32.35
C PRO A 135 -2.22 10.53 -31.06
N PRO A 136 -3.42 10.00 -30.77
CA PRO A 136 -4.13 10.28 -29.53
C PRO A 136 -3.24 10.07 -28.30
N GLN A 137 -3.14 11.08 -27.45
CA GLN A 137 -2.37 11.00 -26.22
C GLN A 137 -3.04 9.98 -25.28
N PRO A 138 -2.31 8.97 -24.76
CA PRO A 138 -2.88 7.97 -23.87
C PRO A 138 -3.35 8.63 -22.57
N VAL A 139 -4.49 8.20 -22.04
CA VAL A 139 -4.96 8.59 -20.70
C VAL A 139 -4.63 7.46 -19.74
N VAL A 140 -3.98 7.78 -18.62
CA VAL A 140 -3.62 6.81 -17.57
C VAL A 140 -4.09 7.34 -16.21
N PRO A 141 -4.82 6.55 -15.40
CA PRO A 141 -5.29 6.96 -14.08
C PRO A 141 -4.15 6.89 -13.07
N TYR A 142 -3.33 7.95 -12.98
CA TYR A 142 -2.23 7.96 -12.02
C TYR A 142 -2.75 8.08 -10.59
N ILE A 143 -2.80 6.97 -9.85
CA ILE A 143 -2.81 6.99 -8.39
C ILE A 143 -1.53 7.63 -7.83
N GLU A 144 -0.44 7.38 -8.55
CA GLU A 144 0.89 7.93 -8.36
C GLU A 144 0.81 9.49 -8.40
N GLN A 145 -0.05 10.12 -9.24
CA GLN A 145 -0.21 11.60 -9.30
C GLN A 145 -0.78 12.19 -7.99
N LEU A 146 -1.51 11.38 -7.23
CA LEU A 146 -2.06 11.75 -5.94
C LEU A 146 -1.02 11.59 -4.82
N ARG A 147 0.14 10.97 -5.09
CA ARG A 147 1.26 10.84 -4.16
C ARG A 147 2.13 12.09 -4.12
N GLU A 148 2.76 12.50 -5.22
CA GLU A 148 3.64 13.70 -5.18
C GLU A 148 2.85 14.97 -4.82
N ARG A 149 1.62 15.15 -5.34
CA ARG A 149 0.74 16.27 -4.96
C ARG A 149 0.37 16.28 -3.47
N LEU A 150 0.50 15.14 -2.79
CA LEU A 150 0.31 14.98 -1.34
C LEU A 150 1.63 15.06 -0.55
N GLU A 151 2.78 15.00 -1.22
CA GLU A 151 4.13 15.21 -0.67
C GLU A 151 4.59 16.68 -0.77
N GLU A 152 4.02 17.47 -1.68
CA GLU A 152 4.27 18.91 -1.77
C GLU A 152 3.97 19.63 -0.43
N PRO A 153 4.78 20.63 -0.03
CA PRO A 153 4.76 21.17 1.34
C PRO A 153 3.45 21.86 1.73
N GLU A 154 2.74 22.43 0.75
CA GLU A 154 1.44 23.08 0.90
C GLU A 154 0.43 22.40 -0.05
N LEU A 155 -0.84 22.34 0.32
CA LEU A 155 -1.92 21.79 -0.49
C LEU A 155 -3.15 22.69 -0.38
N ALA A 156 -3.61 23.25 -1.50
CA ALA A 156 -4.70 24.23 -1.45
C ALA A 156 -6.03 23.57 -1.01
N PRO A 157 -6.95 24.30 -0.34
CA PRO A 157 -8.21 23.74 0.13
C PRO A 157 -9.04 23.01 -0.96
N GLU A 158 -9.11 23.55 -2.18
CA GLU A 158 -9.82 22.89 -3.28
C GLU A 158 -9.07 21.65 -3.80
N GLU A 159 -7.74 21.68 -3.84
CA GLU A 159 -6.91 20.54 -4.24
C GLU A 159 -7.06 19.38 -3.24
N SER A 160 -7.14 19.67 -1.94
CA SER A 160 -7.41 18.65 -0.91
C SER A 160 -8.79 18.00 -1.08
N ARG A 161 -9.83 18.75 -1.47
CA ARG A 161 -11.15 18.19 -1.80
C ARG A 161 -11.10 17.31 -3.05
N GLU A 162 -10.36 17.73 -4.07
CA GLU A 162 -10.21 16.99 -5.33
C GLU A 162 -9.37 15.71 -5.15
N LEU A 163 -8.26 15.76 -4.41
CA LEU A 163 -7.48 14.56 -4.04
C LEU A 163 -8.36 13.54 -3.30
N LEU A 164 -9.12 13.98 -2.28
CA LEU A 164 -10.02 13.10 -1.54
C LEU A 164 -11.10 12.50 -2.44
N ARG A 165 -11.71 13.29 -3.33
CA ARG A 165 -12.67 12.80 -4.33
C ARG A 165 -12.04 11.73 -5.25
N GLN A 166 -10.82 11.96 -5.70
CA GLN A 166 -10.09 11.05 -6.58
C GLN A 166 -9.63 9.75 -5.89
N LEU A 167 -9.25 9.81 -4.61
CA LEU A 167 -8.92 8.64 -3.80
C LEU A 167 -10.17 7.80 -3.51
N ARG A 168 -11.31 8.42 -3.17
CA ARG A 168 -12.59 7.73 -2.91
C ARG A 168 -13.17 7.05 -4.15
N LEU A 169 -12.84 7.51 -5.36
CA LEU A 169 -13.13 6.77 -6.60
C LEU A 169 -12.25 5.52 -6.73
N ARG A 170 -10.93 5.65 -6.49
CA ARG A 170 -9.95 4.57 -6.62
C ARG A 170 -10.10 3.46 -5.56
N LEU A 171 -10.67 3.75 -4.38
CA LEU A 171 -11.06 2.73 -3.40
C LEU A 171 -12.06 1.69 -3.95
N ARG A 172 -12.83 2.02 -4.99
CA ARG A 172 -13.77 1.10 -5.63
C ARG A 172 -13.03 0.06 -6.48
N ASP A 173 -11.99 0.49 -7.20
CA ASP A 173 -11.14 -0.38 -8.02
C ASP A 173 -10.35 -1.33 -7.12
N GLU A 174 -10.48 -2.65 -7.35
CA GLU A 174 -9.81 -3.65 -6.52
C GLU A 174 -8.29 -3.67 -6.72
N GLY A 175 -7.80 -3.27 -7.90
CA GLY A 175 -6.39 -3.10 -8.23
C GLY A 175 -5.76 -1.98 -7.41
N GLU A 176 -6.39 -0.79 -7.40
CA GLU A 176 -5.85 0.42 -6.78
C GLU A 176 -6.17 0.60 -5.28
N ARG A 177 -7.21 -0.07 -4.76
CA ARG A 177 -7.74 0.11 -3.37
C ARG A 177 -6.67 0.19 -2.28
N ALA A 178 -5.71 -0.73 -2.27
CA ALA A 178 -4.66 -0.78 -1.25
C ALA A 178 -3.75 0.46 -1.27
N ALA A 179 -3.35 0.91 -2.45
CA ALA A 179 -2.55 2.12 -2.60
C ALA A 179 -3.39 3.39 -2.30
N ALA A 180 -4.68 3.39 -2.64
CA ALA A 180 -5.58 4.51 -2.37
C ALA A 180 -5.82 4.67 -0.86
N TRP A 181 -5.93 3.55 -0.13
CA TRP A 181 -5.97 3.52 1.33
C TRP A 181 -4.71 4.12 1.95
N SER A 182 -3.52 3.67 1.52
CA SER A 182 -2.24 4.20 2.02
C SER A 182 -2.07 5.70 1.78
N LEU A 183 -2.57 6.22 0.65
CA LEU A 183 -2.56 7.66 0.38
C LEU A 183 -3.57 8.43 1.24
N LEU A 184 -4.74 7.86 1.56
CA LEU A 184 -5.68 8.48 2.53
C LEU A 184 -5.08 8.53 3.95
N VAL A 185 -4.42 7.46 4.39
CA VAL A 185 -3.72 7.41 5.69
C VAL A 185 -2.61 8.46 5.76
N ARG A 186 -1.86 8.66 4.67
CA ARG A 186 -0.85 9.72 4.57
C ARG A 186 -1.47 11.12 4.47
N MET A 187 -2.65 11.23 3.88
CA MET A 187 -3.36 12.51 3.75
C MET A 187 -3.83 13.01 5.11
N ARG A 188 -4.35 12.13 5.96
CA ARG A 188 -4.72 12.42 7.36
C ARG A 188 -3.62 13.11 8.16
N THR A 189 -2.36 12.75 7.94
CA THR A 189 -1.23 13.31 8.72
C THR A 189 -0.81 14.72 8.28
N ARG A 190 -1.49 15.34 7.32
CA ARG A 190 -1.17 16.71 6.86
C ARG A 190 -1.78 17.78 7.80
N PRO A 191 -0.99 18.78 8.24
CA PRO A 191 -1.47 19.83 9.14
C PRO A 191 -2.31 20.92 8.45
N ASP A 192 -2.30 20.99 7.11
CA ASP A 192 -2.96 22.00 6.30
C ASP A 192 -4.34 21.58 5.76
N LEU A 193 -4.86 20.41 6.17
CA LEU A 193 -6.19 19.96 5.75
C LEU A 193 -7.31 20.89 6.24
N PRO A 194 -8.23 21.34 5.36
CA PRO A 194 -9.48 21.95 5.79
C PRO A 194 -10.30 20.97 6.63
N ALA A 195 -10.85 21.41 7.76
CA ALA A 195 -11.61 20.55 8.69
C ALA A 195 -12.68 19.65 8.00
N PRO A 196 -13.49 20.12 7.03
CA PRO A 196 -14.44 19.24 6.33
C PRO A 196 -13.79 18.09 5.54
N VAL A 197 -12.55 18.27 5.06
CA VAL A 197 -11.78 17.25 4.34
C VAL A 197 -11.21 16.23 5.32
N ALA A 198 -10.64 16.69 6.45
CA ALA A 198 -10.21 15.81 7.54
C ALA A 198 -11.37 14.97 8.08
N THR A 199 -12.53 15.57 8.36
CA THR A 199 -13.74 14.86 8.80
C THR A 199 -14.21 13.79 7.80
N GLU A 200 -14.13 14.04 6.49
CA GLU A 200 -14.46 13.04 5.47
C GLU A 200 -13.36 11.97 5.29
N ILE A 201 -12.12 12.24 5.67
CA ILE A 201 -11.04 11.24 5.72
C ILE A 201 -11.26 10.29 6.91
N GLU A 202 -11.51 10.80 8.12
CA GLU A 202 -11.77 9.92 9.28
C GLU A 202 -13.02 9.04 9.09
N LYS A 203 -14.06 9.52 8.39
CA LYS A 203 -15.21 8.68 8.02
C LYS A 203 -14.85 7.53 7.07
N VAL A 204 -13.81 7.68 6.25
CA VAL A 204 -13.34 6.65 5.31
C VAL A 204 -12.33 5.72 6.00
N LEU A 205 -11.50 6.25 6.91
CA LEU A 205 -10.51 5.51 7.69
C LEU A 205 -11.03 5.02 9.06
N ALA A 206 -12.34 5.04 9.28
CA ALA A 206 -12.97 4.60 10.52
C ALA A 206 -12.65 3.11 10.83
N PRO A 207 -12.48 2.72 12.11
CA PRO A 207 -12.19 1.34 12.49
C PRO A 207 -13.25 0.35 11.97
N GLY A 208 -12.82 -0.76 11.36
CA GLY A 208 -13.75 -1.69 10.71
C GLY A 208 -13.15 -2.83 9.91
N TRP A 209 -14.02 -3.75 9.50
CA TRP A 209 -13.70 -4.85 8.58
C TRP A 209 -13.63 -4.35 7.13
N GLN A 210 -12.43 -4.19 6.61
CA GLN A 210 -12.16 -3.74 5.25
C GLN A 210 -11.62 -4.91 4.38
N PRO A 211 -11.71 -4.86 3.04
CA PRO A 211 -11.03 -5.82 2.17
C PRO A 211 -9.52 -5.86 2.48
N ASP A 212 -8.93 -7.05 2.54
CA ASP A 212 -7.51 -7.21 2.88
C ASP A 212 -6.60 -6.51 1.84
N PRO A 213 -5.76 -5.53 2.21
CA PRO A 213 -4.90 -4.81 1.26
C PRO A 213 -3.90 -5.74 0.55
N GLU A 214 -3.54 -6.87 1.18
CA GLU A 214 -2.64 -7.87 0.61
C GLU A 214 -3.38 -8.98 -0.18
N ARG A 215 -4.72 -8.99 -0.16
CA ARG A 215 -5.60 -10.01 -0.76
C ARG A 215 -5.27 -11.46 -0.37
N ARG A 216 -4.75 -11.69 0.85
CA ARG A 216 -4.51 -13.04 1.42
C ARG A 216 -5.80 -13.65 1.99
N VAL A 217 -6.70 -12.81 2.49
CA VAL A 217 -8.00 -13.19 3.09
C VAL A 217 -9.14 -12.32 2.53
N GLU A 218 -10.39 -12.64 2.86
CA GLU A 218 -11.57 -11.86 2.42
C GLU A 218 -11.54 -10.43 3.01
N LYS A 219 -11.32 -10.32 4.33
CA LYS A 219 -11.27 -9.03 5.05
C LYS A 219 -10.21 -9.05 6.15
N ARG A 220 -9.58 -7.89 6.38
CA ARG A 220 -8.69 -7.62 7.52
C ARG A 220 -9.29 -6.48 8.35
N TYR A 221 -9.07 -6.52 9.67
CA TYR A 221 -9.57 -5.48 10.55
C TYR A 221 -8.58 -4.31 10.62
N TRP A 222 -9.06 -3.12 10.29
CA TRP A 222 -8.38 -1.83 10.45
C TRP A 222 -8.83 -1.21 11.77
N ASP A 223 -7.88 -0.88 12.66
CA ASP A 223 -8.18 -0.36 14.01
C ASP A 223 -8.33 1.18 14.08
N GLY A 224 -8.37 1.85 12.93
CA GLY A 224 -8.32 3.31 12.80
C GLY A 224 -6.91 3.83 12.49
N MET A 225 -5.85 3.13 12.92
CA MET A 225 -4.46 3.56 12.78
C MET A 225 -3.60 2.59 11.96
N ALA A 226 -3.85 1.28 12.09
CA ALA A 226 -3.09 0.22 11.45
C ALA A 226 -3.96 -0.99 11.06
N TRP A 227 -3.35 -1.87 10.27
CA TRP A 227 -3.89 -3.19 9.93
C TRP A 227 -3.52 -4.20 11.03
N THR A 228 -4.54 -4.78 11.66
CA THR A 228 -4.36 -5.72 12.79
C THR A 228 -4.08 -7.16 12.33
N THR A 229 -3.85 -8.04 13.30
CA THR A 229 -3.78 -9.50 13.09
C THR A 229 -5.15 -10.13 12.85
N LEU A 230 -6.25 -9.40 13.08
CA LEU A 230 -7.59 -9.93 12.97
C LEU A 230 -8.02 -9.97 11.51
N VAL A 231 -8.41 -11.16 11.07
CA VAL A 231 -8.80 -11.50 9.71
C VAL A 231 -10.14 -12.22 9.72
N ARG A 232 -10.89 -12.09 8.62
CA ARG A 232 -12.20 -12.72 8.45
C ARG A 232 -12.27 -13.40 7.09
N HIS A 233 -12.86 -14.60 7.07
CA HIS A 233 -13.06 -15.41 5.87
C HIS A 233 -14.28 -16.31 6.07
N GLU A 234 -15.14 -16.44 5.06
CA GLU A 234 -16.40 -17.22 5.14
C GLU A 234 -17.27 -16.82 6.35
N GLY A 235 -17.28 -15.51 6.66
CA GLY A 235 -17.97 -14.96 7.82
C GLY A 235 -17.33 -15.22 9.19
N ARG A 236 -16.32 -16.10 9.30
CA ARG A 236 -15.62 -16.45 10.56
C ARG A 236 -14.42 -15.54 10.81
N GLU A 237 -14.24 -15.10 12.05
CA GLU A 237 -13.10 -14.26 12.48
C GLU A 237 -11.99 -15.12 13.11
N PHE A 238 -10.72 -14.76 12.89
CA PHE A 238 -9.55 -15.38 13.52
C PHE A 238 -8.36 -14.42 13.58
N SER A 239 -7.34 -14.75 14.38
CA SER A 239 -6.08 -13.98 14.46
C SER A 239 -4.98 -14.69 13.65
N GLU A 240 -4.45 -14.02 12.64
CA GLU A 240 -3.26 -14.43 11.89
C GLU A 240 -2.03 -14.28 12.80
N ARG A 241 -1.51 -15.40 13.32
CA ARG A 241 -0.35 -15.39 14.23
C ARG A 241 0.87 -14.78 13.53
N ARG A 242 1.26 -13.60 14.00
CA ARG A 242 2.37 -12.80 13.45
C ARG A 242 3.67 -13.63 13.26
N VAL A 243 4.06 -13.82 12.01
CA VAL A 243 5.21 -13.01 11.54
C VAL A 243 4.67 -11.59 11.53
N PRO A 244 5.31 -10.61 12.20
CA PRO A 244 4.76 -9.26 12.24
C PRO A 244 4.50 -8.77 10.81
N PRO A 245 3.46 -7.95 10.55
CA PRO A 245 3.55 -7.10 9.39
C PRO A 245 4.89 -6.38 9.54
N PRO A 246 5.78 -6.43 8.55
CA PRO A 246 6.94 -5.58 8.62
C PRO A 246 6.43 -4.14 8.78
N GLU A 247 7.19 -3.31 9.46
CA GLU A 247 7.11 -1.87 9.25
C GLU A 247 7.30 -1.60 7.74
N ALA A 248 7.20 -0.35 7.30
CA ALA A 248 7.57 -0.02 5.92
C ALA A 248 9.11 -0.07 5.74
N THR A 249 9.72 -1.26 5.92
CA THR A 249 11.15 -1.55 5.82
C THR A 249 11.57 -1.54 4.35
N TRP A 250 11.58 -0.34 3.80
CA TRP A 250 12.35 0.05 2.63
C TRP A 250 13.84 -0.07 2.92
N SER A 251 14.36 -1.30 2.92
CA SER A 251 15.79 -1.58 2.95
C SER A 251 16.09 -2.99 2.44
N GLY A 252 16.26 -3.12 1.13
CA GLY A 252 17.01 -4.22 0.52
C GLY A 252 18.53 -4.07 0.74
N GLU A 253 18.95 -3.81 1.99
CA GLU A 253 20.33 -3.44 2.34
C GLU A 253 20.91 -4.47 3.32
N SER A 254 21.62 -5.47 2.78
CA SER A 254 22.37 -6.45 3.57
C SER A 254 23.60 -5.80 4.21
N ALA A 255 23.43 -5.22 5.40
CA ALA A 255 24.51 -4.56 6.15
C ALA A 255 25.75 -5.48 6.32
N PRO A 256 26.98 -4.94 6.17
CA PRO A 256 28.15 -5.76 5.89
C PRO A 256 28.75 -6.46 7.11
N ALA A 257 29.35 -7.63 6.87
CA ALA A 257 30.23 -8.28 7.84
C ALA A 257 31.44 -7.39 8.17
N LYS A 258 31.76 -7.24 9.47
CA LYS A 258 33.01 -6.65 9.96
C LYS A 258 33.78 -7.65 10.84
N PRO A 259 35.13 -7.61 10.83
CA PRO A 259 35.95 -8.66 11.40
C PRO A 259 36.01 -8.61 12.93
N GLY A 260 36.03 -9.78 13.58
CA GLY A 260 36.04 -9.89 15.04
C GLY A 260 37.45 -9.89 15.67
N ARG A 261 37.51 -9.69 17.00
CA ARG A 261 38.69 -9.98 17.83
C ARG A 261 38.34 -10.48 19.25
N SER A 262 38.43 -11.79 19.42
CA SER A 262 38.90 -12.54 20.60
C SER A 262 38.58 -12.09 22.05
N ARG A 263 37.67 -12.84 22.70
CA ARG A 263 37.93 -13.67 23.92
C ARG A 263 38.31 -13.02 25.28
N ALA A 264 37.35 -13.06 26.21
CA ALA A 264 37.44 -13.65 27.56
C ALA A 264 35.98 -13.96 28.03
N ALA A 265 35.53 -15.20 28.20
CA ALA A 265 35.69 -16.11 29.36
C ALA A 265 35.06 -15.56 30.67
N GLN A 266 34.15 -16.22 31.40
CA GLN A 266 33.46 -17.55 31.35
C GLN A 266 32.17 -17.48 32.26
N THR A 267 31.24 -18.43 32.46
CA THR A 267 31.12 -19.90 32.20
C THR A 267 29.63 -20.37 32.19
N ALA A 268 29.33 -21.49 31.52
CA ALA A 268 28.42 -22.62 31.86
C ALA A 268 26.98 -22.48 32.44
N THR A 269 25.96 -23.32 32.11
CA THR A 269 25.77 -24.22 30.94
C THR A 269 24.27 -24.46 30.50
N PRO A 270 23.46 -25.51 30.90
CA PRO A 270 22.69 -26.25 29.86
C PRO A 270 21.29 -26.92 30.12
N ARG A 271 20.69 -27.40 29.00
CA ARG A 271 19.96 -28.71 28.77
C ARG A 271 18.39 -28.78 28.67
N PRO A 272 17.77 -29.77 27.92
CA PRO A 272 16.96 -29.41 26.72
C PRO A 272 15.77 -30.34 26.22
N ALA A 273 15.16 -29.98 25.05
CA ALA A 273 14.79 -30.81 23.86
C ALA A 273 13.38 -31.48 23.60
N ALA A 274 12.92 -31.38 22.32
CA ALA A 274 12.13 -32.33 21.44
C ALA A 274 10.62 -32.69 21.73
N ALA A 275 9.70 -33.13 20.81
CA ALA A 275 9.50 -33.08 19.32
C ALA A 275 8.01 -33.48 18.87
N PRO A 276 7.58 -34.01 17.65
CA PRO A 276 6.30 -33.57 16.98
C PRO A 276 5.33 -34.56 16.17
N LYS A 277 4.06 -34.13 15.92
CA LYS A 277 3.15 -34.38 14.71
C LYS A 277 2.53 -35.81 14.42
N PRO A 278 1.54 -36.06 13.48
CA PRO A 278 0.49 -35.25 12.75
C PRO A 278 -0.95 -35.89 12.41
N GLN A 279 -1.88 -35.09 11.80
CA GLN A 279 -2.88 -35.35 10.68
C GLN A 279 -4.22 -36.19 10.77
N ARG A 280 -5.39 -35.60 10.33
CA ARG A 280 -6.45 -36.14 9.36
C ARG A 280 -7.70 -35.24 9.10
N ASP A 281 -8.59 -35.62 8.16
CA ASP A 281 -9.63 -34.81 7.43
C ASP A 281 -11.16 -35.16 7.74
N PRO A 282 -12.22 -34.95 6.90
CA PRO A 282 -13.35 -34.00 7.19
C PRO A 282 -14.82 -34.52 6.98
N GLY A 283 -15.87 -33.66 7.00
CA GLY A 283 -17.23 -34.02 6.52
C GLY A 283 -18.42 -33.01 6.53
N SER A 284 -19.16 -32.95 5.40
CA SER A 284 -20.60 -32.57 5.15
C SER A 284 -21.18 -31.14 5.29
N ALA A 285 -22.17 -30.84 4.41
CA ALA A 285 -23.09 -29.66 4.32
C ALA A 285 -24.57 -30.14 4.10
N PRO A 286 -25.61 -29.29 3.83
CA PRO A 286 -25.88 -28.59 2.53
C PRO A 286 -26.43 -27.14 2.76
N ASP A 287 -27.46 -26.46 2.18
CA ASP A 287 -28.52 -26.50 1.11
C ASP A 287 -29.23 -25.08 1.16
N ARG A 288 -29.91 -24.34 0.24
CA ARG A 288 -30.30 -24.17 -1.22
C ARG A 288 -30.63 -22.65 -1.43
N GLY A 289 -30.93 -22.04 -2.59
CA GLY A 289 -30.95 -22.43 -4.02
C GLY A 289 -32.22 -21.96 -4.79
N ARG A 290 -32.06 -21.26 -5.96
CA ARG A 290 -33.10 -20.78 -6.96
C ARG A 290 -33.87 -19.46 -6.61
N MET A 291 -34.42 -18.64 -7.54
CA MET A 291 -34.44 -18.60 -9.03
C MET A 291 -34.85 -17.21 -9.61
N LEU A 292 -34.48 -16.94 -10.89
CA LEU A 292 -35.09 -15.99 -11.87
C LEU A 292 -35.14 -14.47 -11.52
N LEU A 293 -35.46 -13.54 -12.43
CA LEU A 293 -35.01 -13.13 -13.79
C LEU A 293 -36.05 -12.11 -14.34
N ILE A 294 -35.64 -11.22 -15.27
CA ILE A 294 -36.45 -10.15 -15.91
C ILE A 294 -36.78 -8.98 -14.94
N GLY A 295 -36.60 -7.70 -15.28
CA GLY A 295 -36.00 -7.10 -16.47
C GLY A 295 -36.30 -5.58 -16.56
N GLY A 296 -35.67 -4.87 -17.50
CA GLY A 296 -35.95 -3.45 -17.78
C GLY A 296 -34.83 -2.49 -17.37
N VAL A 297 -34.34 -1.69 -18.32
CA VAL A 297 -33.31 -0.65 -18.11
C VAL A 297 -33.97 0.71 -17.98
N SER A 298 -33.59 1.48 -16.94
CA SER A 298 -33.73 2.94 -16.89
C SER A 298 -32.62 3.52 -16.02
N VAL A 299 -31.85 4.46 -16.55
CA VAL A 299 -30.70 5.06 -15.85
C VAL A 299 -31.17 6.23 -14.99
N VAL A 300 -31.05 6.09 -13.66
CA VAL A 300 -31.02 7.22 -12.72
C VAL A 300 -29.78 7.06 -11.84
N VAL A 301 -28.79 7.92 -12.05
CA VAL A 301 -27.60 7.99 -11.20
C VAL A 301 -27.85 9.04 -10.12
N VAL A 302 -28.00 8.61 -8.86
CA VAL A 302 -27.65 9.30 -7.59
C VAL A 302 -28.26 8.52 -6.41
N GLY A 303 -27.55 8.42 -5.28
CA GLY A 303 -28.22 8.25 -3.96
C GLY A 303 -28.37 6.85 -3.34
N ALA A 304 -27.59 5.83 -3.72
CA ALA A 304 -27.74 4.46 -3.17
C ALA A 304 -26.45 3.80 -2.64
N ALA A 305 -25.60 4.54 -1.90
CA ALA A 305 -24.39 4.00 -1.26
C ALA A 305 -23.99 4.72 0.06
N VAL A 306 -24.98 5.27 0.78
CA VAL A 306 -24.79 5.97 2.07
C VAL A 306 -25.68 5.41 3.19
N ALA A 307 -26.77 4.70 2.83
CA ALA A 307 -27.72 4.07 3.76
C ALA A 307 -27.19 2.76 4.38
N ALA A 308 -26.01 2.82 5.00
CA ALA A 308 -25.47 1.80 5.89
C ALA A 308 -24.67 2.39 7.07
N PHE A 309 -24.60 3.74 7.20
CA PHE A 309 -23.90 4.42 8.29
C PHE A 309 -24.77 5.51 8.93
N THR A 310 -25.97 5.12 9.36
CA THR A 310 -26.89 5.97 10.15
C THR A 310 -27.48 5.17 11.31
N LEU A 311 -26.63 4.83 12.28
CA LEU A 311 -27.02 4.66 13.69
C LEU A 311 -25.74 4.59 14.53
N VAL A 312 -25.58 5.52 15.48
CA VAL A 312 -24.74 5.28 16.66
C VAL A 312 -25.54 4.30 17.53
N GLY A 313 -25.24 3.02 17.40
CA GLY A 313 -25.80 1.94 18.19
C GLY A 313 -24.66 1.10 18.74
N GLY A 314 -24.67 0.83 20.04
CA GLY A 314 -23.54 0.23 20.75
C GLY A 314 -23.03 -1.04 20.08
N LYS A 315 -21.74 -1.08 19.77
CA LYS A 315 -21.04 -2.30 19.30
C LYS A 315 -21.20 -3.34 20.41
N SER A 316 -21.92 -4.43 20.13
CA SER A 316 -22.30 -5.39 21.17
C SER A 316 -21.08 -6.10 21.77
N THR A 317 -20.71 -5.72 22.99
CA THR A 317 -19.60 -6.34 23.77
C THR A 317 -20.02 -7.66 24.41
N SER A 318 -20.77 -8.47 23.67
CA SER A 318 -21.31 -9.78 24.07
C SER A 318 -20.23 -10.84 24.29
N ASP A 319 -19.08 -10.68 23.62
CA ASP A 319 -17.91 -11.54 23.70
C ASP A 319 -16.62 -10.73 23.96
N PRO A 320 -15.54 -11.36 24.48
CA PRO A 320 -14.29 -10.68 24.79
C PRO A 320 -13.59 -10.02 23.58
N THR A 321 -13.75 -10.58 22.37
CA THR A 321 -13.07 -10.07 21.17
C THR A 321 -13.75 -8.79 20.67
N SER A 322 -15.08 -8.76 20.66
CA SER A 322 -15.85 -7.54 20.35
C SER A 322 -15.59 -6.42 21.36
N ALA A 323 -15.40 -6.75 22.64
CA ALA A 323 -15.05 -5.79 23.69
C ALA A 323 -13.63 -5.21 23.52
N ALA A 324 -12.62 -6.07 23.36
CA ALA A 324 -11.24 -5.66 23.12
C ALA A 324 -11.12 -4.76 21.87
N ARG A 325 -11.84 -5.13 20.80
CA ARG A 325 -11.95 -4.33 19.56
C ARG A 325 -12.57 -2.97 19.83
N ALA A 326 -13.77 -2.92 20.42
CA ALA A 326 -14.48 -1.66 20.64
C ALA A 326 -13.71 -0.69 21.56
N PHE A 327 -12.96 -1.19 22.54
CA PHE A 327 -12.02 -0.39 23.34
C PHE A 327 -10.86 0.18 22.51
N VAL A 328 -10.18 -0.64 21.71
CA VAL A 328 -9.09 -0.19 20.85
C VAL A 328 -9.57 0.84 19.83
N ASP A 329 -10.73 0.61 19.22
CA ASP A 329 -11.38 1.56 18.32
C ASP A 329 -11.59 2.92 19.01
N ALA A 330 -12.24 2.93 20.18
CA ALA A 330 -12.61 4.14 20.91
C ALA A 330 -11.38 4.95 21.37
N VAL A 331 -10.30 4.27 21.79
CA VAL A 331 -9.03 4.93 22.10
C VAL A 331 -8.42 5.56 20.84
N ASN A 332 -8.35 4.82 19.74
CA ASN A 332 -7.72 5.29 18.50
C ASN A 332 -8.46 6.47 17.85
N VAL A 333 -9.79 6.52 17.89
CA VAL A 333 -10.57 7.68 17.41
C VAL A 333 -10.81 8.76 18.48
N SER A 334 -10.32 8.55 19.72
CA SER A 334 -10.54 9.43 20.88
C SER A 334 -12.02 9.70 21.20
N ASP A 335 -12.88 8.70 20.99
CA ASP A 335 -14.31 8.75 21.31
C ASP A 335 -14.51 8.48 22.81
N VAL A 336 -14.72 9.56 23.58
CA VAL A 336 -14.83 9.52 25.05
C VAL A 336 -16.08 8.78 25.51
N ASP A 337 -17.18 8.88 24.76
CA ASP A 337 -18.46 8.27 25.12
C ASP A 337 -18.41 6.76 24.85
N ALA A 338 -17.95 6.35 23.67
CA ALA A 338 -17.73 4.93 23.35
C ALA A 338 -16.66 4.30 24.26
N LEU A 339 -15.62 5.05 24.66
CA LEU A 339 -14.64 4.59 25.64
C LEU A 339 -15.26 4.41 27.03
N GLY A 340 -16.22 5.25 27.42
CA GLY A 340 -16.99 5.11 28.66
C GLY A 340 -17.88 3.85 28.67
N ASP A 341 -18.55 3.57 27.54
CA ASP A 341 -19.40 2.38 27.35
C ASP A 341 -18.63 1.05 27.43
N VAL A 342 -17.35 1.03 27.06
CA VAL A 342 -16.50 -0.18 27.05
C VAL A 342 -15.49 -0.25 28.21
N THR A 343 -15.46 0.75 29.10
CA THR A 343 -14.67 0.75 30.34
C THR A 343 -15.53 0.33 31.53
N CYS A 344 -14.98 -0.45 32.45
CA CYS A 344 -15.67 -0.93 33.64
C CYS A 344 -15.97 0.20 34.65
N GLU A 345 -17.00 0.03 35.48
CA GLU A 345 -17.59 1.12 36.29
C GLU A 345 -16.57 1.88 37.14
N ARG A 346 -15.64 1.14 37.76
CA ARG A 346 -14.55 1.69 38.60
C ARG A 346 -13.64 2.68 37.86
N ASP A 347 -13.40 2.46 36.58
CA ASP A 347 -12.44 3.22 35.78
C ASP A 347 -13.12 4.19 34.79
N ARG A 348 -14.42 4.01 34.51
CA ARG A 348 -15.24 4.81 33.57
C ARG A 348 -15.09 6.31 33.77
N ALA A 349 -15.20 6.80 35.01
CA ALA A 349 -15.09 8.22 35.35
C ALA A 349 -13.67 8.82 35.11
N ARG A 350 -12.68 8.00 34.76
CA ARG A 350 -11.29 8.38 34.48
C ARG A 350 -10.81 7.86 33.13
N ALA A 351 -11.67 7.22 32.33
CA ALA A 351 -11.26 6.41 31.19
C ALA A 351 -10.44 7.20 30.15
N SER A 352 -10.86 8.43 29.86
CA SER A 352 -10.12 9.37 29.00
C SER A 352 -8.69 9.61 29.51
N THR A 353 -8.52 9.93 30.79
CA THR A 353 -7.20 10.13 31.43
C THR A 353 -6.37 8.85 31.55
N LEU A 354 -7.00 7.67 31.59
CA LEU A 354 -6.32 6.39 31.76
C LEU A 354 -5.83 5.76 30.45
N PHE A 355 -6.50 6.04 29.33
CA PHE A 355 -6.33 5.29 28.08
C PHE A 355 -6.11 6.12 26.81
N LEU A 356 -6.50 7.41 26.76
CA LEU A 356 -6.25 8.27 25.59
C LEU A 356 -4.80 8.81 25.55
N GLY A 357 -4.42 9.38 24.41
CA GLY A 357 -3.09 9.95 24.17
C GLY A 357 -2.06 8.95 23.63
N VAL A 358 -2.44 7.69 23.44
CA VAL A 358 -1.64 6.63 22.79
C VAL A 358 -2.41 6.02 21.63
N GLN A 359 -1.70 5.47 20.64
CA GLN A 359 -2.29 4.63 19.60
C GLN A 359 -2.19 3.17 20.02
N LEU A 360 -3.27 2.40 19.88
CA LEU A 360 -3.32 0.98 20.23
C LEU A 360 -3.56 0.12 18.99
N THR A 361 -2.73 -0.89 18.77
CA THR A 361 -2.98 -1.93 17.76
C THR A 361 -3.20 -3.27 18.43
N LEU A 362 -4.37 -3.87 18.19
CA LEU A 362 -4.77 -5.15 18.76
C LEU A 362 -3.94 -6.29 18.15
N GLU A 363 -3.04 -6.88 18.93
CA GLU A 363 -2.21 -8.02 18.49
C GLU A 363 -2.89 -9.36 18.76
N ARG A 364 -3.53 -9.53 19.93
CA ARG A 364 -4.15 -10.78 20.37
C ARG A 364 -5.30 -10.54 21.36
N VAL A 365 -6.32 -11.39 21.30
CA VAL A 365 -7.26 -11.64 22.41
C VAL A 365 -7.02 -13.06 22.92
N ASP A 366 -7.21 -13.27 24.23
CA ASP A 366 -7.21 -14.57 24.89
C ASP A 366 -8.53 -14.72 25.65
N ASP A 367 -9.51 -15.28 24.94
CA ASP A 367 -10.90 -15.49 25.39
C ASP A 367 -11.07 -16.71 26.30
N ALA A 368 -10.06 -17.58 26.36
CA ALA A 368 -9.99 -18.75 27.21
C ALA A 368 -9.28 -18.50 28.57
N ALA A 369 -8.73 -17.31 28.78
CA ALA A 369 -8.20 -16.90 30.08
C ALA A 369 -9.33 -16.56 31.07
N ASP A 370 -9.05 -16.65 32.37
CA ASP A 370 -9.98 -16.26 33.44
C ASP A 370 -9.31 -15.25 34.40
N PRO A 371 -9.72 -13.96 34.38
CA PRO A 371 -10.62 -13.34 33.41
C PRO A 371 -10.00 -13.30 31.99
N PRO A 372 -10.82 -13.18 30.93
CA PRO A 372 -10.31 -12.99 29.57
C PRO A 372 -9.40 -11.77 29.44
N THR A 373 -8.41 -11.84 28.55
CA THR A 373 -7.44 -10.74 28.37
C THR A 373 -7.22 -10.39 26.91
N PHE A 374 -6.63 -9.23 26.63
CA PHE A 374 -6.14 -8.89 25.29
C PHE A 374 -4.84 -8.09 25.37
N THR A 375 -3.97 -8.30 24.38
CA THR A 375 -2.67 -7.63 24.26
C THR A 375 -2.71 -6.68 23.06
N VAL A 376 -2.31 -5.44 23.32
CA VAL A 376 -2.11 -4.38 22.32
C VAL A 376 -0.64 -3.98 22.26
N LEU A 377 -0.20 -3.58 21.07
CA LEU A 377 0.96 -2.71 20.93
C LEU A 377 0.48 -1.26 21.15
N ALA A 378 0.97 -0.61 22.19
CA ALA A 378 0.69 0.79 22.50
C ALA A 378 1.87 1.67 22.06
N SER A 379 1.64 2.54 21.08
CA SER A 379 2.67 3.42 20.49
C SER A 379 2.36 4.89 20.76
N ASP A 380 3.41 5.69 20.94
CA ASP A 380 3.28 7.15 20.99
C ASP A 380 2.90 7.70 19.61
N PRO A 381 2.15 8.82 19.51
CA PRO A 381 1.77 9.42 18.23
C PRO A 381 2.93 9.81 17.30
N GLY A 382 4.16 9.89 17.82
CA GLY A 382 5.40 10.13 17.05
C GLY A 382 6.10 8.87 16.53
N GLY A 383 5.60 7.67 16.82
CA GLY A 383 6.03 6.41 16.19
C GLY A 383 7.44 5.86 16.53
N LEU A 384 8.24 6.55 17.36
CA LEU A 384 9.62 6.15 17.68
C LEU A 384 9.74 5.15 18.85
N GLY A 385 8.64 4.64 19.37
CA GLY A 385 8.60 3.63 20.43
C GLY A 385 7.21 3.04 20.60
N GLY A 386 7.15 1.79 21.04
CA GLY A 386 5.91 1.08 21.35
C GLY A 386 6.12 -0.02 22.39
N ASP A 387 5.17 -0.17 23.29
CA ASP A 387 5.19 -1.10 24.42
C ASP A 387 3.99 -2.06 24.36
N ARG A 388 4.15 -3.30 24.86
CA ARG A 388 3.08 -4.31 24.86
C ARG A 388 2.29 -4.25 26.15
N ARG A 389 1.05 -3.77 26.07
CA ARG A 389 0.12 -3.70 27.20
C ARG A 389 -0.90 -4.82 27.10
N THR A 390 -1.12 -5.54 28.19
CA THR A 390 -2.21 -6.51 28.33
C THR A 390 -3.24 -5.96 29.30
N TYR A 391 -4.51 -6.00 28.90
CA TYR A 391 -5.65 -5.59 29.72
C TYR A 391 -6.58 -6.76 29.99
N SER A 392 -7.29 -6.72 31.12
CA SER A 392 -8.28 -7.73 31.52
C SER A 392 -9.70 -7.26 31.25
N LEU A 393 -10.56 -8.19 30.85
CA LEU A 393 -11.97 -7.98 30.56
C LEU A 393 -12.83 -8.54 31.69
N VAL A 394 -13.62 -7.68 32.32
CA VAL A 394 -14.55 -8.01 33.40
C VAL A 394 -15.97 -7.97 32.84
N LYS A 395 -16.85 -8.88 33.29
CA LYS A 395 -18.24 -8.91 32.83
C LYS A 395 -19.17 -8.16 33.80
N GLU A 396 -19.58 -6.96 33.44
CA GLU A 396 -20.52 -6.13 34.21
C GLU A 396 -21.86 -6.04 33.46
N SER A 397 -22.99 -6.25 34.17
CA SER A 397 -24.36 -6.12 33.63
C SER A 397 -24.64 -6.91 32.33
N GLY A 398 -23.86 -7.95 32.05
CA GLY A 398 -23.97 -8.81 30.85
C GLY A 398 -22.97 -8.48 29.73
N SER A 399 -22.32 -7.32 29.78
CA SER A 399 -21.33 -6.85 28.81
C SER A 399 -19.90 -7.10 29.28
N TRP A 400 -18.97 -7.38 28.36
CA TRP A 400 -17.53 -7.41 28.66
C TRP A 400 -16.94 -6.01 28.55
N LEU A 401 -16.24 -5.57 29.61
CA LEU A 401 -15.69 -4.22 29.76
C LEU A 401 -14.22 -4.28 30.19
N VAL A 402 -13.44 -3.29 29.78
CA VAL A 402 -12.01 -3.19 30.12
C VAL A 402 -11.85 -2.55 31.49
N CYS A 403 -11.10 -3.20 32.37
CA CYS A 403 -10.57 -2.59 33.58
C CYS A 403 -9.07 -2.35 33.45
N ARG A 404 -8.55 -1.32 34.13
CA ARG A 404 -7.12 -1.25 34.44
C ARG A 404 -6.82 -2.22 35.59
N GLY A 405 -5.71 -2.95 35.54
CA GLY A 405 -5.25 -3.76 36.68
C GLY A 405 -4.96 -2.91 37.91
#